data_AF-A0A3D1XTD2-F1
#
_entry.id   AF-A0A3D1XTD2-F1
#
_cell.length_a   1.000
_cell.length_b   1.000
_cell.length_c   1.000
_cell.angle_alpha   90.00
_cell.angle_beta   90.00
_cell.angle_gamma   90.00
#
_symmetry.space_group_name_H-M   'P 1'
#
loop_
_entity.id
_entity.type
_entity.pdbx_description
1 polymer ?
#
loop_
_entity_poly.entity_id
_entity_poly.type
_entity_poly.pdbx_seq_one_letter_code
_entity_poly.pdbx_strand_id
1 'polypeptide(L)'
;PELQGIMGGYYASHSGEDAEVAQAIKEHYRPTFAGDDLPSCDSGASVAIADKLDTIIGCIGVGLIPSGSEDPYGLRRHALGILQIVLDRRWQISFQSLVENGVNLIENKA
;
A
#
# COMPACT_ATOMS: atom_id res chain seq x y z
N PRO A 1 -13.11 -7.50 -3.57
CA PRO A 1 -13.66 -6.24 -4.12
C PRO A 1 -12.85 -5.83 -5.38
N GLU A 2 -13.49 -5.81 -6.56
CA GLU A 2 -12.77 -5.68 -7.85
C GLU A 2 -12.71 -4.23 -8.39
N LEU A 3 -13.52 -3.31 -7.83
CA LEU A 3 -13.66 -1.92 -8.31
C LEU A 3 -12.97 -0.87 -7.42
N GLN A 4 -12.30 -1.30 -6.35
CA GLN A 4 -11.62 -0.39 -5.43
C GLN A 4 -10.45 0.30 -6.16
N GLY A 5 -10.35 1.62 -6.04
CA GLY A 5 -9.37 2.45 -6.76
C GLY A 5 -9.82 2.84 -8.17
N ILE A 6 -10.36 1.91 -8.97
CA ILE A 6 -10.78 2.18 -10.37
C ILE A 6 -11.76 3.35 -10.44
N MET A 7 -12.85 3.30 -9.67
CA MET A 7 -13.83 4.40 -9.65
C MET A 7 -13.23 5.69 -9.09
N GLY A 8 -12.34 5.59 -8.10
CA GLY A 8 -11.64 6.75 -7.55
C GLY A 8 -10.78 7.46 -8.59
N GLY A 9 -10.06 6.70 -9.43
CA GLY A 9 -9.28 7.25 -10.54
C GLY A 9 -10.17 7.94 -11.57
N TYR A 10 -11.32 7.35 -11.92
CA TYR A 10 -12.30 8.01 -12.80
C TYR A 10 -12.79 9.31 -12.19
N TYR A 11 -13.16 9.34 -10.91
CA TYR A 11 -13.62 10.58 -10.26
C TYR A 11 -12.53 11.64 -10.23
N ALA A 12 -11.27 11.28 -9.91
CA ALA A 12 -10.14 12.21 -9.93
C ALA A 12 -9.94 12.82 -11.32
N SER A 13 -9.94 12.00 -12.38
CA SER A 13 -9.86 12.50 -13.76
C SER A 13 -11.00 13.46 -14.10
N HIS A 14 -12.24 13.15 -13.70
CA HIS A 14 -13.40 14.00 -13.99
C HIS A 14 -13.41 15.30 -13.17
N SER A 15 -12.77 15.32 -12.00
CA SER A 15 -12.58 16.51 -11.17
C SER A 15 -11.47 17.44 -11.66
N GLY A 16 -10.73 17.05 -12.70
CA GLY A 16 -9.63 17.83 -13.27
C GLY A 16 -8.30 17.67 -12.53
N GLU A 17 -8.15 16.60 -11.74
CA GLU A 17 -6.87 16.24 -11.12
C GLU A 17 -5.82 15.86 -12.18
N ASP A 18 -4.54 15.99 -11.81
CA ASP A 18 -3.44 15.57 -12.65
C ASP A 18 -3.54 14.09 -13.03
N ALA A 19 -3.15 13.76 -14.26
CA ALA A 19 -3.24 12.40 -14.78
C ALA A 19 -2.46 11.40 -13.92
N GLU A 20 -1.31 11.79 -13.38
CA GLU A 20 -0.53 10.95 -12.47
C GLU A 20 -1.25 10.70 -11.14
N VAL A 21 -1.96 11.70 -10.61
CA VAL A 21 -2.74 11.58 -9.37
C VAL A 21 -3.91 10.62 -9.58
N ALA A 22 -4.69 10.81 -10.64
CA ALA A 22 -5.79 9.90 -10.98
C ALA A 22 -5.30 8.46 -11.19
N GLN A 23 -4.14 8.30 -11.82
CA GLN A 23 -3.51 6.99 -12.04
C GLN A 23 -3.02 6.35 -10.73
N ALA A 24 -2.45 7.14 -9.82
CA ALA A 24 -2.06 6.67 -8.49
C ALA A 24 -3.27 6.21 -7.67
N ILE A 25 -4.37 6.98 -7.68
CA ILE A 25 -5.63 6.61 -7.02
C ILE A 25 -6.20 5.33 -7.62
N LYS A 26 -6.08 5.12 -8.92
CA LYS A 26 -6.52 3.89 -9.57
C LYS A 26 -5.71 2.67 -9.12
N GLU A 27 -4.41 2.81 -8.99
CA GLU A 27 -3.48 1.68 -8.88
C GLU A 27 -2.92 1.43 -7.48
N HIS A 28 -3.12 2.30 -6.50
CA HIS A 28 -2.48 2.15 -5.17
C HIS A 28 -2.85 0.83 -4.44
N TYR A 29 -3.96 0.19 -4.78
CA TYR A 29 -4.28 -1.14 -4.25
C TYR A 29 -3.35 -2.24 -4.75
N ARG A 30 -2.70 -2.06 -5.91
CA ARG A 30 -1.77 -3.03 -6.51
C ARG A 30 -0.45 -3.14 -5.73
N PRO A 31 0.21 -4.31 -5.75
CA PRO A 31 -0.32 -5.60 -6.21
C PRO A 31 -1.33 -6.18 -5.21
N THR A 32 -2.40 -6.81 -5.71
CA THR A 32 -3.44 -7.43 -4.87
C THR A 32 -3.14 -8.88 -4.51
N PHE A 33 -2.26 -9.54 -5.26
CA PHE A 33 -1.70 -10.87 -5.00
C PHE A 33 -0.28 -10.98 -5.56
N ALA A 34 0.43 -12.05 -5.20
CA ALA A 34 1.81 -12.23 -5.64
C ALA A 34 1.88 -12.43 -7.17
N GLY A 35 2.61 -11.54 -7.86
CA GLY A 35 2.75 -11.59 -9.32
C GLY A 35 1.66 -10.84 -10.09
N ASP A 36 0.79 -10.11 -9.39
CA ASP A 36 -0.11 -9.12 -9.99
C ASP A 36 0.67 -7.94 -10.59
N ASP A 37 0.00 -7.13 -11.41
CA ASP A 37 0.55 -5.88 -11.92
C ASP A 37 1.00 -4.98 -10.76
N LEU A 38 2.09 -4.26 -10.97
CA LEU A 38 2.57 -3.23 -10.05
C LEU A 38 2.04 -1.85 -10.45
N PRO A 39 2.00 -0.87 -9.53
CA PRO A 39 1.69 0.51 -9.88
C PRO A 39 2.61 1.01 -11.00
N SER A 40 2.07 1.77 -11.93
CA SER A 40 2.78 2.23 -13.14
C SER A 40 3.59 3.51 -12.92
N CYS A 41 3.18 4.35 -11.96
CA CYS A 41 3.88 5.59 -11.58
C CYS A 41 4.49 5.50 -10.18
N ASP A 42 5.46 6.38 -9.91
CA ASP A 42 6.15 6.43 -8.61
C ASP A 42 5.23 6.96 -7.51
N SER A 43 4.33 7.89 -7.84
CA SER A 43 3.28 8.35 -6.93
C SER A 43 2.37 7.19 -6.50
N GLY A 44 1.91 6.38 -7.45
CA GLY A 44 1.08 5.19 -7.17
C GLY A 44 1.84 4.14 -6.36
N ALA A 45 3.11 3.90 -6.67
CA ALA A 45 3.97 2.99 -5.92
C ALA A 45 4.17 3.45 -4.46
N SER A 46 4.40 4.76 -4.26
CA SER A 46 4.58 5.34 -2.93
C SER A 46 3.32 5.23 -2.08
N VAL A 47 2.16 5.58 -2.65
CA VAL A 47 0.86 5.46 -1.97
C VAL A 47 0.53 3.99 -1.69
N ALA A 48 0.82 3.08 -2.63
CA ALA A 48 0.60 1.65 -2.45
C ALA A 48 1.42 1.08 -1.28
N ILE A 49 2.68 1.48 -1.13
CA ILE A 49 3.50 1.08 0.02
C ILE A 49 2.93 1.65 1.31
N ALA A 50 2.55 2.92 1.32
CA ALA A 50 2.00 3.59 2.51
C ALA A 50 0.71 2.91 2.99
N ASP A 51 -0.24 2.65 2.09
CA ASP A 51 -1.52 1.99 2.40
C ASP A 51 -1.33 0.56 2.96
N LYS A 52 -0.43 -0.21 2.33
CA LYS A 52 -0.10 -1.58 2.77
C LYS A 52 0.59 -1.56 4.14
N LEU A 53 1.49 -0.62 4.37
CA LEU A 53 2.19 -0.47 5.63
C LEU A 53 1.26 -0.02 6.75
N ASP A 54 0.36 0.92 6.49
CA ASP A 54 -0.62 1.41 7.45
C ASP A 54 -1.52 0.26 7.96
N THR A 55 -1.99 -0.59 7.04
CA THR A 55 -2.74 -1.80 7.38
C THR A 55 -1.93 -2.75 8.27
N ILE A 56 -0.65 -2.99 7.93
CA ILE A 56 0.23 -3.86 8.71
C ILE A 56 0.43 -3.32 10.13
N ILE A 57 0.81 -2.05 10.25
CA ILE A 57 1.10 -1.43 11.54
C ILE A 57 -0.18 -1.36 12.38
N GLY A 58 -1.30 -0.93 11.80
CA GLY A 58 -2.58 -0.83 12.49
C GLY A 58 -3.05 -2.19 13.03
N CYS A 59 -3.06 -3.24 12.19
CA CYS A 59 -3.49 -4.57 12.61
C CYS A 59 -2.57 -5.17 13.68
N ILE A 60 -1.25 -5.12 13.48
CA ILE A 60 -0.29 -5.67 14.46
C ILE A 60 -0.36 -4.87 15.77
N GLY A 61 -0.49 -3.54 15.69
CA GLY A 61 -0.58 -2.64 16.85
C GLY A 61 -1.76 -2.95 17.76
N VAL A 62 -2.87 -3.45 17.22
CA VAL A 62 -4.05 -3.89 18.01
C VAL A 62 -4.04 -5.38 18.34
N GLY A 63 -2.93 -6.09 18.10
CA GLY A 63 -2.74 -7.50 18.46
C GLY A 63 -3.24 -8.52 17.43
N LEU A 64 -3.60 -8.09 16.21
CA LEU A 64 -4.02 -8.98 15.12
C LEU A 64 -2.79 -9.55 14.39
N ILE A 65 -2.05 -10.41 15.10
CA ILE A 65 -0.82 -11.02 14.59
C ILE A 65 -1.18 -12.23 13.69
N PRO A 66 -0.65 -12.31 12.46
CA PRO A 66 -0.95 -13.43 11.57
C PRO A 66 -0.29 -14.71 12.10
N SER A 67 -0.94 -15.85 11.91
CA SER A 67 -0.41 -17.16 12.31
C SER A 67 0.07 -17.96 11.10
N GLY A 68 0.69 -19.13 11.34
CA GLY A 68 1.11 -20.03 10.27
C GLY A 68 -0.06 -20.46 9.38
N SER A 69 -1.20 -20.81 9.99
CA SER A 69 -2.40 -21.33 9.32
C SER A 69 -3.36 -20.25 8.83
N GLU A 70 -3.37 -19.06 9.44
CA GLU A 70 -4.36 -18.02 9.13
C GLU A 70 -3.75 -16.62 9.04
N ASP A 71 -4.21 -15.88 8.03
CA ASP A 71 -3.91 -14.46 7.84
C ASP A 71 -5.20 -13.73 7.39
N PRO A 72 -6.13 -13.46 8.33
CA PRO A 72 -7.46 -12.96 7.99
C PRO A 72 -7.45 -11.57 7.35
N TYR A 73 -6.41 -10.77 7.60
CA TYR A 73 -6.25 -9.42 7.07
C TYR A 73 -5.22 -9.35 5.92
N GLY A 74 -4.70 -10.50 5.47
CA GLY A 74 -3.74 -10.54 4.37
C GLY A 74 -2.42 -9.82 4.65
N LEU A 75 -1.99 -9.70 5.91
CA LEU A 75 -0.80 -8.95 6.31
C LEU A 75 0.48 -9.46 5.65
N ARG A 76 0.60 -10.79 5.46
CA ARG A 76 1.72 -11.38 4.71
C ARG A 76 1.67 -10.95 3.24
N ARG A 77 0.47 -10.83 2.68
CA ARG A 77 0.27 -10.38 1.30
C ARG A 77 0.62 -8.91 1.13
N HIS A 78 0.22 -8.06 2.07
CA HIS A 78 0.61 -6.65 2.11
C HIS A 78 2.13 -6.50 2.17
N ALA A 79 2.81 -7.27 3.05
CA ALA A 79 4.27 -7.23 3.17
C ALA A 79 4.98 -7.68 1.87
N LEU A 80 4.50 -8.75 1.23
CA LEU A 80 5.02 -9.19 -0.07
C LEU A 80 4.78 -8.15 -1.16
N GLY A 81 3.64 -7.47 -1.16
CA GLY A 81 3.35 -6.40 -2.12
C GLY A 81 4.30 -5.22 -1.98
N ILE A 82 4.64 -4.82 -0.74
CA ILE A 82 5.66 -3.79 -0.50
C ILE A 82 7.01 -4.23 -1.07
N LEU A 83 7.44 -5.47 -0.78
CA LEU A 83 8.70 -6.01 -1.29
C LEU A 83 8.74 -6.02 -2.83
N GLN A 84 7.66 -6.43 -3.48
CA GLN A 84 7.57 -6.45 -4.94
C GLN A 84 7.74 -5.05 -5.54
N ILE A 85 7.05 -4.04 -4.99
CA ILE A 85 7.16 -2.65 -5.45
C ILE A 85 8.60 -2.13 -5.27
N VAL A 86 9.21 -2.35 -4.10
CA VAL A 86 10.56 -1.86 -3.79
C VAL A 86 11.61 -2.49 -4.70
N LEU A 87 11.49 -3.79 -4.97
CA LEU A 87 12.39 -4.51 -5.87
C LEU A 87 12.24 -4.08 -7.32
N ASP A 88 11.00 -3.91 -7.80
CA ASP A 88 10.70 -3.43 -9.15
C ASP A 88 11.28 -2.02 -9.39
N ARG A 89 11.06 -1.11 -8.44
CA ARG A 89 11.57 0.26 -8.50
C ARG A 89 13.04 0.41 -8.16
N ARG A 90 13.69 -0.65 -7.67
CA ARG A 90 15.09 -0.66 -7.21
C ARG A 90 15.38 0.38 -6.14
N TRP A 91 14.37 0.72 -5.34
CA TRP A 91 14.51 1.72 -4.30
C TRP A 91 15.39 1.21 -3.15
N GLN A 92 16.34 2.04 -2.73
CA GLN A 92 17.20 1.77 -1.59
C GLN A 92 16.57 2.37 -0.33
N ILE A 93 15.60 1.66 0.26
CA ILE A 93 14.89 2.10 1.46
C ILE A 93 15.20 1.22 2.66
N SER A 94 15.28 1.85 3.83
CA SER A 94 15.36 1.15 5.12
C SER A 94 13.97 0.76 5.57
N PHE A 95 13.68 -0.55 5.61
CA PHE A 95 12.40 -1.06 6.14
C PHE A 95 12.20 -0.68 7.60
N GLN A 96 13.26 -0.72 8.40
CA GLN A 96 13.21 -0.32 9.80
C GLN A 96 12.76 1.13 9.92
N SER A 97 13.40 2.04 9.19
CA SER A 97 13.05 3.46 9.22
C SER A 97 11.64 3.71 8.69
N LEU A 98 11.21 2.95 7.68
CA LEU A 98 9.85 3.07 7.14
C LEU A 98 8.79 2.69 8.20
N VAL A 99 9.00 1.57 8.90
CA VAL A 99 8.11 1.11 9.98
C VAL A 99 8.12 2.09 11.16
N GLU A 100 9.29 2.53 11.61
CA GLU A 100 9.43 3.50 12.71
C GLU A 100 8.67 4.79 12.40
N ASN A 101 8.80 5.32 11.18
CA ASN A 101 8.04 6.50 10.76
C ASN A 101 6.53 6.25 10.76
N GLY A 102 6.07 5.10 10.27
CA GLY A 102 4.66 4.73 10.28
C GLY A 102 4.08 4.65 11.69
N VAL A 103 4.79 4.01 12.62
CA VAL A 103 4.39 3.91 14.04
C VAL A 103 4.30 5.30 14.67
N ASN A 104 5.32 6.14 14.48
CA ASN A 104 5.34 7.51 15.01
C ASN A 104 4.15 8.33 14.50
N LEU A 105 3.75 8.17 13.23
CA LEU A 105 2.61 8.89 12.66
C LEU A 105 1.26 8.48 13.28
N ILE A 106 1.12 7.22 13.69
CA ILE A 106 -0.10 6.74 14.36
C ILE A 106 -0.13 7.22 15.81
N GLU A 107 0.99 7.13 16.53
CA GLU A 107 1.07 7.58 17.93
C GLU A 107 0.81 9.09 18.07
N ASN A 108 1.29 9.91 17.13
CA ASN A 108 1.06 11.36 17.16
C ASN A 108 -0.39 11.78 16.82
N LYS A 109 -1.22 10.86 16.33
CA LYS A 109 -2.64 11.11 16.02
C LYS A 109 -3.60 10.61 17.11
N ALA A 110 -3.12 9.80 18.06
CA ALA A 110 -3.89 9.28 19.19
C ALA A 110 -3.90 10.26 20.37
#